data_AF-A0A8H7R3M0-F1
#
_entry.id   AF-A0A8H7R3M0-F1
#
_cell.length_a   1.000
_cell.length_b   1.000
_cell.length_c   1.000
_cell.angle_alpha   90.00
_cell.angle_beta   90.00
_cell.angle_gamma   90.00
#
_symmetry.space_group_name_H-M   'P 1'
#
loop_
_entity.id
_entity.type
_entity.pdbx_description
1 polymer ?
#
loop_
_entity_poly.entity_id
_entity_poly.type
_entity_poly.pdbx_seq_one_letter_code
_entity_poly.pdbx_strand_id
1 'polypeptide(L)'
;MSCHSCGGCFTGTGCSTAKLSKKEALNDSARFQSLLDLAMAQQQSMEQHKEHDHVIPTIMSELSKNVYASQTVLFKAFDELGLVQFLSLATQLYTTNILGVHIAWAAEYCKGDVEELLRILSNGTKEKKTLLLQYCDDQAEMHEMFGQLTTGSVGRVSNNNSMKA
;
A
#
# COMPACT_ATOMS: atom_id res chain seq x y z
N MET A 1 27.75 -25.30 19.97
CA MET A 1 27.93 -23.99 19.30
C MET A 1 28.41 -24.24 17.88
N SER A 2 27.54 -24.03 16.90
CA SER A 2 27.87 -24.10 15.48
C SER A 2 26.96 -23.11 14.75
N CYS A 3 27.44 -21.86 14.66
CA CYS A 3 26.82 -20.83 13.82
C CYS A 3 27.13 -21.17 12.36
N HIS A 4 26.13 -21.62 11.62
CA HIS A 4 26.21 -21.59 10.17
C HIS A 4 25.58 -20.29 9.68
N SER A 5 26.48 -19.41 9.23
CA SER A 5 26.20 -18.21 8.47
C SER A 5 25.30 -18.53 7.27
N CYS A 6 24.06 -18.02 7.27
CA CYS A 6 23.26 -17.95 6.05
C CYS A 6 23.87 -16.88 5.14
N GLY A 7 24.76 -17.34 4.25
CA GLY A 7 25.35 -16.54 3.18
C GLY A 7 24.27 -15.94 2.30
N GLY A 8 24.38 -14.63 2.07
CA GLY A 8 23.51 -13.87 1.21
C GLY A 8 23.53 -14.40 -0.22
N CYS A 9 22.33 -14.51 -0.80
CA CYS A 9 22.15 -14.66 -2.23
C CYS A 9 21.82 -13.26 -2.80
N PHE A 10 22.86 -12.46 -3.04
CA PHE A 10 22.79 -11.36 -3.99
C PHE A 10 23.07 -11.94 -5.38
N THR A 11 22.02 -12.42 -6.05
CA THR A 11 22.05 -12.64 -7.50
C THR A 11 21.02 -11.71 -8.13
N GLY A 12 21.55 -10.70 -8.83
CA GLY A 12 20.77 -9.79 -9.64
C GLY A 12 20.14 -10.54 -10.80
N THR A 13 18.82 -10.48 -10.87
CA THR A 13 18.05 -10.68 -12.10
C THR A 13 16.98 -9.61 -12.11
N GLY A 14 16.92 -8.90 -13.24
CA GLY A 14 16.25 -7.63 -13.43
C GLY A 14 14.77 -7.61 -13.08
N CYS A 15 14.29 -6.39 -12.88
CA CYS A 15 12.90 -5.98 -12.75
C CYS A 15 11.99 -6.75 -13.72
N SER A 16 11.41 -7.84 -13.22
CA SER A 16 10.32 -8.56 -13.85
C SER A 16 9.20 -8.58 -12.83
N THR A 17 8.19 -7.74 -13.03
CA THR A 17 6.90 -7.84 -12.34
C THR A 17 6.21 -9.10 -12.86
N ALA A 18 6.65 -10.26 -12.37
CA ALA A 18 5.93 -11.51 -12.56
C ALA A 18 4.56 -11.33 -11.92
N LYS A 19 3.49 -11.53 -12.70
CA LYS A 19 2.13 -11.61 -12.17
C LYS A 19 2.13 -12.71 -11.11
N LEU A 20 1.98 -12.32 -9.84
CA LEU A 20 1.88 -13.25 -8.72
C LEU A 20 0.83 -14.31 -9.05
N SER A 21 1.15 -15.59 -8.84
CA SER A 21 0.16 -16.64 -8.95
C SER A 21 -0.96 -16.39 -7.95
N LYS A 22 -2.19 -16.86 -8.22
CA LYS A 22 -3.33 -16.68 -7.31
C LYS A 22 -3.02 -17.15 -5.88
N LYS A 23 -2.19 -18.19 -5.72
CA LYS A 23 -1.77 -18.70 -4.42
C LYS A 23 -0.84 -17.74 -3.68
N GLU A 24 0.06 -17.07 -4.41
CA GLU A 24 0.99 -16.08 -3.84
C GLU A 24 0.26 -14.77 -3.49
N ALA A 25 -0.69 -14.33 -4.32
CA ALA A 25 -1.51 -13.15 -4.04
C ALA A 25 -2.41 -13.34 -2.80
N LEU A 26 -2.97 -14.55 -2.60
CA LEU A 26 -3.72 -14.88 -1.39
C LEU A 26 -2.83 -14.90 -0.14
N ASN A 27 -1.59 -15.39 -0.28
CA ASN A 27 -0.63 -15.42 0.82
C ASN A 27 -0.15 -14.01 1.19
N ASP A 28 0.07 -13.13 0.19
CA ASP A 28 0.46 -11.74 0.42
C ASP A 28 -0.65 -10.95 1.13
N SER A 29 -1.91 -11.15 0.74
CA SER A 29 -3.06 -10.54 1.40
C SER A 29 -3.22 -11.00 2.86
N ALA A 30 -3.07 -12.30 3.12
CA ALA A 30 -3.13 -12.84 4.48
C ALA A 30 -1.98 -12.32 5.36
N ARG A 31 -0.78 -12.16 4.78
CA ARG A 31 0.36 -11.55 5.46
C ARG A 31 0.10 -10.08 5.81
N PHE A 32 -0.41 -9.29 4.86
CA PHE A 32 -0.70 -7.88 5.12
C PHE A 32 -1.77 -7.72 6.20
N GLN A 33 -2.83 -8.54 6.17
CA GLN A 33 -3.84 -8.55 7.23
C GLN A 33 -3.24 -8.89 8.60
N SER A 34 -2.32 -9.86 8.65
CA SER A 34 -1.63 -10.20 9.90
C SER A 34 -0.82 -9.03 10.47
N LEU A 35 -0.22 -8.19 9.62
CA LEU A 35 0.48 -6.97 10.08
C LEU A 35 -0.50 -5.93 10.67
N LEU A 36 -1.67 -5.76 10.06
CA LEU A 36 -2.71 -4.87 10.58
C LEU A 36 -3.21 -5.35 11.95
N ASP A 37 -3.44 -6.66 12.09
CA ASP A 37 -3.89 -7.27 13.34
C ASP A 37 -2.84 -7.15 14.45
N LEU A 38 -1.55 -7.33 14.11
CA LEU A 38 -0.44 -7.10 15.03
C LEU A 38 -0.35 -5.64 15.48
N ALA A 39 -0.48 -4.68 14.56
CA ALA A 39 -0.47 -3.26 14.89
C ALA A 39 -1.61 -2.89 15.85
N MET A 40 -2.79 -3.49 15.66
CA MET A 40 -3.92 -3.30 16.57
C MET A 40 -3.70 -3.92 17.95
N ALA A 41 -3.14 -5.13 18.01
CA ALA A 41 -2.89 -5.84 19.26
C ALA A 41 -1.84 -5.13 20.13
N GLN A 42 -0.81 -4.54 19.52
CA GLN A 42 0.22 -3.78 20.22
C GLN A 42 -0.32 -2.53 20.94
N GLN A 43 -1.40 -1.93 20.45
CA GLN A 43 -2.06 -0.79 21.11
C GLN A 43 -2.69 -1.20 22.46
N GLN A 44 -3.14 -2.46 22.59
CA GLN A 44 -3.82 -2.96 23.78
C GLN A 44 -2.84 -3.39 24.89
N SER A 45 -1.62 -3.77 24.53
CA SER A 45 -0.53 -4.06 25.47
C SER A 45 0.26 -2.80 25.78
N MET A 46 -0.33 -1.83 26.48
CA MET A 46 0.45 -0.74 27.06
C MET A 46 1.45 -1.31 28.07
N GLU A 47 2.75 -1.20 27.77
CA GLU A 47 3.89 -0.98 28.69
C GLU A 47 5.18 -1.81 28.46
N GLN A 48 5.23 -2.86 27.65
CA GLN A 48 6.45 -3.67 27.56
C GLN A 48 6.77 -4.11 26.13
N HIS A 49 7.67 -3.36 25.48
CA HIS A 49 8.82 -3.86 24.71
C HIS A 49 9.19 -2.88 23.56
N LYS A 50 10.30 -2.15 23.77
CA LYS A 50 11.04 -1.35 22.78
C LYS A 50 11.63 -2.15 21.60
N GLU A 51 11.27 -3.42 21.45
CA GLU A 51 11.93 -4.38 20.55
C GLU A 51 11.10 -4.73 19.30
N HIS A 52 9.84 -4.26 19.22
CA HIS A 52 8.92 -4.56 18.11
C HIS A 52 8.26 -3.33 17.46
N ASP A 53 8.94 -2.17 17.50
CA ASP A 53 8.44 -0.87 17.03
C ASP A 53 8.53 -0.69 15.50
N HIS A 54 8.53 -1.78 14.75
CA HIS A 54 8.73 -1.79 13.30
C HIS A 54 7.48 -2.13 12.52
N VAL A 55 6.36 -2.46 13.17
CA VAL A 55 5.13 -2.89 12.45
C VAL A 55 4.58 -1.77 11.57
N ILE A 56 4.44 -0.56 12.10
CA ILE A 56 3.97 0.60 11.32
C ILE A 56 4.96 0.94 10.19
N PRO A 57 6.28 1.10 10.43
CA PRO A 57 7.26 1.23 9.35
C PRO A 57 7.17 0.11 8.30
N THR A 58 6.91 -1.13 8.71
CA THR A 58 6.77 -2.28 7.78
C THR A 58 5.52 -2.12 6.91
N ILE A 59 4.36 -1.79 7.50
CA ILE A 59 3.13 -1.51 6.76
C ILE A 59 3.37 -0.38 5.74
N MET A 60 4.02 0.70 6.16
CA MET A 60 4.35 1.81 5.26
C MET A 60 5.27 1.39 4.12
N SER A 61 6.28 0.57 4.41
CA SER A 61 7.19 0.02 3.39
C SER A 61 6.45 -0.87 2.38
N GLU A 62 5.54 -1.72 2.86
CA GLU A 62 4.77 -2.62 2.01
C GLU A 62 3.78 -1.88 1.10
N LEU A 63 3.12 -0.85 1.62
CA LEU A 63 2.21 0.01 0.87
C LEU A 63 2.94 0.88 -0.14
N SER A 64 4.01 1.55 0.29
CA SER A 64 4.76 2.48 -0.55
C SER A 64 5.61 1.80 -1.61
N LYS A 65 5.88 0.49 -1.50
CA LYS A 65 6.82 -0.23 -2.38
C LYS A 65 8.16 0.52 -2.55
N ASN A 66 8.61 1.17 -1.49
CA ASN A 66 9.82 2.02 -1.44
C ASN A 66 9.78 3.30 -2.30
N VAL A 67 8.59 3.75 -2.73
CA VAL A 67 8.41 5.05 -3.38
C VAL A 67 8.39 6.15 -2.31
N TYR A 68 9.40 7.02 -2.33
CA TYR A 68 9.60 8.07 -1.32
C TYR A 68 8.41 9.03 -1.17
N ALA A 69 7.81 9.48 -2.29
CA ALA A 69 6.64 10.36 -2.25
C ALA A 69 5.46 9.69 -1.52
N SER A 70 5.23 8.41 -1.78
CA SER A 70 4.20 7.62 -1.12
C SER A 70 4.49 7.38 0.35
N GLN A 71 5.76 7.15 0.73
CA GLN A 71 6.16 7.06 2.13
C GLN A 71 5.86 8.37 2.87
N THR A 72 6.15 9.51 2.25
CA THR A 72 5.88 10.83 2.85
C THR A 72 4.39 11.03 3.11
N VAL A 73 3.52 10.62 2.18
CA VAL A 73 2.06 10.63 2.36
C VAL A 73 1.64 9.73 3.52
N LEU A 74 2.21 8.53 3.63
CA LEU A 74 1.85 7.58 4.68
C LEU A 74 2.30 8.06 6.07
N PHE A 75 3.47 8.69 6.18
CA PHE A 75 3.90 9.34 7.43
C PHE A 75 2.92 10.45 7.83
N LYS A 76 2.57 11.32 6.89
CA LYS A 76 1.56 12.36 7.14
C LYS A 76 0.23 11.77 7.60
N ALA A 77 -0.24 10.73 6.93
CA ALA A 77 -1.50 10.06 7.28
C ALA A 77 -1.45 9.43 8.69
N PHE A 78 -0.32 8.87 9.09
CA PHE A 78 -0.15 8.32 10.44
C PHE A 78 -0.17 9.42 11.51
N ASP A 79 0.49 10.55 11.24
CA ASP A 79 0.53 11.70 12.16
C ASP A 79 -0.84 12.38 12.32
N GLU A 80 -1.63 12.47 11.24
CA GLU A 80 -2.91 13.21 11.23
C GLU A 80 -4.13 12.35 11.64
N LEU A 81 -4.22 11.09 11.21
CA LEU A 81 -5.43 10.26 11.41
C LEU A 81 -5.43 9.49 12.74
N GLY A 82 -4.27 9.33 13.37
CA GLY A 82 -4.08 8.39 14.47
C GLY A 82 -4.20 6.93 14.02
N LEU A 83 -3.83 6.00 14.92
CA LEU A 83 -3.57 4.60 14.56
C LEU A 83 -4.77 3.89 13.90
N VAL A 84 -5.96 3.96 14.50
CA VAL A 84 -7.14 3.20 14.02
C VAL A 84 -7.55 3.65 12.61
N GLN A 85 -7.62 4.96 12.38
CA GLN A 85 -7.99 5.50 11.08
C GLN A 85 -6.87 5.30 10.04
N PHE A 86 -5.61 5.40 10.44
CA PHE A 86 -4.47 5.05 9.60
C PHE A 86 -4.54 3.58 9.14
N LEU A 87 -4.81 2.64 10.03
CA LEU A 87 -4.94 1.22 9.67
C LEU A 87 -6.16 0.98 8.78
N SER A 88 -7.26 1.72 8.99
CA SER A 88 -8.40 1.72 8.06
C SER A 88 -8.00 2.21 6.68
N LEU A 89 -7.23 3.30 6.58
CA LEU A 89 -6.71 3.80 5.31
C LEU A 89 -5.79 2.78 4.65
N ALA A 90 -4.84 2.20 5.39
CA ALA A 90 -3.92 1.17 4.93
C ALA A 90 -4.66 -0.04 4.32
N THR A 91 -5.74 -0.46 4.99
CA THR A 91 -6.62 -1.53 4.50
C THR A 91 -7.27 -1.15 3.17
N GLN A 92 -7.82 0.06 3.06
CA GLN A 92 -8.46 0.52 1.83
C GLN A 92 -7.45 0.64 0.68
N LEU A 93 -6.26 1.20 0.93
CA LEU A 93 -5.21 1.33 -0.07
C LEU A 93 -4.78 -0.04 -0.61
N TYR A 94 -4.55 -1.01 0.27
CA TYR A 94 -4.16 -2.36 -0.14
C TYR A 94 -5.27 -3.06 -0.93
N THR A 95 -6.51 -3.04 -0.44
CA THR A 95 -7.64 -3.72 -1.08
C THR A 95 -8.04 -3.13 -2.44
N THR A 96 -7.77 -1.84 -2.66
CA THR A 96 -8.01 -1.16 -3.95
C THR A 96 -6.78 -1.21 -4.87
N ASN A 97 -5.69 -1.85 -4.44
CA ASN A 97 -4.40 -1.86 -5.14
C ASN A 97 -3.81 -0.46 -5.40
N ILE A 98 -4.16 0.53 -4.56
CA ILE A 98 -3.49 1.83 -4.52
C ILE A 98 -2.19 1.65 -3.73
N LEU A 99 -1.18 1.13 -4.43
CA LEU A 99 0.13 0.81 -3.89
C LEU A 99 1.22 1.55 -4.66
N GLY A 100 2.39 1.68 -4.05
CA GLY A 100 3.52 2.32 -4.70
C GLY A 100 3.21 3.79 -5.00
N VAL A 101 3.56 4.23 -6.22
CA VAL A 101 3.36 5.59 -6.69
C VAL A 101 1.88 6.02 -6.71
N HIS A 102 0.93 5.09 -6.82
CA HIS A 102 -0.50 5.41 -6.80
C HIS A 102 -0.94 6.11 -5.50
N ILE A 103 -0.26 5.85 -4.37
CA ILE A 103 -0.56 6.53 -3.10
C ILE A 103 -0.26 8.04 -3.22
N ALA A 104 0.84 8.41 -3.88
CA ALA A 104 1.20 9.81 -4.10
C ALA A 104 0.16 10.50 -4.99
N TRP A 105 -0.28 9.85 -6.07
CA TRP A 105 -1.34 10.39 -6.94
C TRP A 105 -2.69 10.46 -6.24
N ALA A 106 -3.05 9.47 -5.44
CA ALA A 106 -4.28 9.50 -4.66
C ALA A 106 -4.30 10.67 -3.66
N ALA A 107 -3.15 10.96 -3.03
CA ALA A 107 -3.00 12.13 -2.19
C ALA A 107 -3.04 13.43 -3.02
N GLU A 108 -2.41 13.49 -4.19
CA GLU A 108 -2.45 14.64 -5.10
C GLU A 108 -3.89 14.99 -5.52
N TYR A 109 -4.69 13.98 -5.88
CA TYR A 109 -6.12 14.14 -6.17
C TYR A 109 -6.86 14.80 -4.99
N CYS A 110 -6.53 14.39 -3.77
CA CYS A 110 -7.08 14.96 -2.54
C CYS A 110 -6.35 16.24 -2.07
N LYS A 111 -5.45 16.81 -2.89
CA LYS A 111 -4.64 18.00 -2.57
C LYS A 111 -3.82 17.85 -1.28
N GLY A 112 -3.40 16.62 -0.99
CA GLY A 112 -2.66 16.26 0.22
C GLY A 112 -3.52 16.09 1.47
N ASP A 113 -4.85 16.21 1.39
CA ASP A 113 -5.76 15.96 2.50
C ASP A 113 -5.98 14.45 2.69
N VAL A 114 -5.37 13.89 3.74
CA VAL A 114 -5.41 12.45 4.04
C VAL A 114 -6.72 12.02 4.70
N GLU A 115 -7.43 12.95 5.37
CA GLU A 115 -8.77 12.71 5.90
C GLU A 115 -9.77 12.58 4.76
N GLU A 116 -9.70 13.46 3.77
CA GLU A 116 -10.52 13.39 2.55
C GLU A 116 -10.23 12.09 1.78
N LEU A 117 -8.96 11.70 1.66
CA LEU A 117 -8.58 10.43 1.02
C LEU A 117 -9.23 9.23 1.73
N LEU A 118 -9.09 9.15 3.07
CA LEU A 118 -9.75 8.12 3.86
C LEU A 118 -11.27 8.16 3.69
N ARG A 119 -11.86 9.36 3.70
CA ARG A 119 -13.30 9.56 3.55
C ARG A 119 -13.79 9.05 2.20
N ILE A 120 -13.11 9.37 1.09
CA ILE A 120 -13.47 8.89 -0.25
C ILE A 120 -13.40 7.36 -0.31
N LEU A 121 -12.33 6.77 0.24
CA LEU A 121 -12.08 5.34 0.12
C LEU A 121 -13.00 4.49 0.99
N SER A 122 -13.30 4.95 2.22
CA SER A 122 -14.11 4.20 3.19
C SER A 122 -15.60 4.50 3.10
N ASN A 123 -15.97 5.79 3.04
CA ASN A 123 -17.36 6.25 3.20
C ASN A 123 -17.85 7.10 2.02
N GLY A 124 -17.05 7.21 0.96
CA GLY A 124 -17.36 8.03 -0.20
C GLY A 124 -18.50 7.45 -1.02
N THR A 125 -19.14 8.30 -1.82
CA THR A 125 -20.06 7.78 -2.84
C THR A 125 -19.26 6.96 -3.87
N LYS A 126 -19.92 6.00 -4.49
CA LYS A 126 -19.30 5.13 -5.48
C LYS A 126 -18.64 5.95 -6.60
N GLU A 127 -19.30 7.02 -7.03
CA GLU A 127 -18.81 7.92 -8.07
C GLU A 127 -17.49 8.58 -7.67
N LYS A 128 -17.39 9.10 -6.44
CA LYS A 128 -16.13 9.72 -5.96
C LYS A 128 -14.99 8.73 -5.91
N LYS A 129 -15.26 7.51 -5.42
CA LYS A 129 -14.26 6.44 -5.38
C LYS A 129 -13.82 6.06 -6.79
N THR A 130 -14.75 5.92 -7.73
CA THR A 130 -14.43 5.63 -9.14
C THR A 130 -13.60 6.74 -9.77
N LEU A 131 -13.90 8.02 -9.52
CA LEU A 131 -13.11 9.14 -10.05
C LEU A 131 -11.67 9.16 -9.51
N LEU A 132 -11.49 8.90 -8.21
CA LEU A 132 -10.16 8.77 -7.61
C LEU A 132 -9.37 7.63 -8.26
N LEU A 133 -9.99 6.47 -8.44
CA LEU A 133 -9.34 5.30 -9.04
C LEU A 133 -9.00 5.55 -10.51
N GLN A 134 -9.90 6.16 -11.28
CA GLN A 134 -9.65 6.54 -12.66
C GLN A 134 -8.49 7.52 -12.76
N TYR A 135 -8.44 8.53 -11.89
CA TYR A 135 -7.33 9.48 -11.86
C TYR A 135 -5.99 8.76 -11.63
N CYS A 136 -5.93 7.80 -10.71
CA CYS A 136 -4.73 6.99 -10.49
C CYS A 136 -4.31 6.19 -11.73
N ASP A 137 -5.26 5.58 -12.45
CA ASP A 137 -4.98 4.84 -13.68
C ASP A 137 -4.53 5.76 -14.82
N ASP A 138 -5.14 6.95 -14.94
CA ASP A 138 -4.75 7.96 -15.93
C ASP A 138 -3.32 8.45 -15.68
N GLN A 139 -2.96 8.71 -14.41
CA GLN A 139 -1.58 9.06 -14.05
C GLN A 139 -0.60 7.92 -14.35
N ALA A 140 -1.00 6.67 -14.13
CA ALA A 140 -0.17 5.51 -14.48
C ALA A 140 0.09 5.44 -15.99
N GLU A 141 -0.93 5.65 -16.82
CA GLU A 141 -0.79 5.69 -18.27
C GLU A 141 0.11 6.84 -18.73
N MET A 142 -0.10 8.05 -18.20
CA MET A 142 0.75 9.20 -18.51
C MET A 142 2.20 8.95 -18.11
N HIS A 143 2.44 8.42 -16.92
CA HIS A 143 3.79 8.10 -16.45
C HIS A 143 4.47 7.03 -17.33
N GLU A 144 3.72 6.05 -17.82
CA GLU A 144 4.23 5.04 -18.76
C GLU A 144 4.59 5.67 -20.12
N MET A 145 3.68 6.46 -20.71
CA MET A 145 3.85 7.10 -22.01
C MET A 145 5.03 8.08 -22.03
N PHE A 146 5.11 8.96 -21.04
CA PHE A 146 6.15 10.00 -20.99
C PHE A 146 7.46 9.51 -20.37
N GLY A 147 7.41 8.45 -19.54
CA GLY A 147 8.58 7.81 -18.96
C GLY A 147 9.26 6.78 -19.86
N GLN A 148 8.74 6.53 -21.06
CA GLN A 148 9.20 5.47 -21.98
C GLN A 148 9.20 4.08 -21.32
N LEU A 149 8.26 3.84 -20.41
CA LEU A 149 8.10 2.54 -19.76
C LEU A 149 7.20 1.65 -20.60
N THR A 150 7.35 0.33 -20.44
CA THR A 150 6.43 -0.62 -21.05
C THR A 150 5.01 -0.39 -20.54
N THR A 151 4.02 -0.37 -21.43
CA THR A 151 2.60 -0.24 -21.05
C THR A 151 2.21 -1.31 -20.03
N GLY A 152 1.55 -0.88 -18.95
CA GLY A 152 1.12 -1.72 -17.85
C GLY A 152 2.23 -2.04 -16.82
N SER A 153 3.43 -1.46 -16.93
CA SER A 153 4.52 -1.67 -15.98
C SER A 153 4.26 -1.06 -14.60
N VAL A 154 3.47 0.01 -14.51
CA VAL A 154 3.10 0.64 -13.23
C VAL A 154 1.99 -0.16 -12.51
N GLY A 155 1.25 -0.98 -13.26
CA GLY A 155 0.04 -1.65 -12.77
C GLY A 155 -1.19 -0.75 -12.85
N ARG A 156 -2.36 -1.29 -12.47
CA ARG A 156 -3.63 -0.56 -12.44
C ARG A 156 -4.33 -0.79 -11.11
N VAL A 157 -5.13 0.17 -10.68
CA VAL A 157 -5.88 0.05 -9.44
C VAL A 157 -7.11 -0.86 -9.64
N SER A 158 -7.47 -1.62 -8.61
CA SER A 158 -8.57 -2.57 -8.70
C SER A 158 -9.88 -1.90 -8.32
N ASN A 159 -10.76 -1.70 -9.30
CA ASN A 159 -12.19 -1.57 -9.00
C ASN A 159 -12.69 -2.95 -8.58
N ASN A 160 -12.76 -3.21 -7.27
CA ASN A 160 -13.35 -4.44 -6.74
C ASN A 160 -14.88 -4.43 -7.00
N ASN A 161 -15.24 -4.68 -8.26
CA ASN A 161 -16.60 -4.87 -8.73
C ASN A 161 -16.69 -6.03 -9.73
N SER A 162 -15.63 -6.85 -9.85
CA SER A 162 -15.66 -8.11 -10.59
C SER A 162 -15.90 -9.30 -9.65
N MET A 163 -16.99 -9.27 -8.88
CA MET A 163 -17.55 -10.46 -8.25
C MET A 163 -19.08 -10.36 -8.21
N LYS A 164 -19.69 -10.75 -9.34
CA LYS A 164 -20.89 -11.61 -9.49
C LYS A 164 -21.52 -11.32 -10.86
N ALA A 165 -21.13 -12.11 -11.86
CA ALA A 165 -22.02 -12.55 -12.92
C ALA A 165 -22.52 -13.94 -12.53
#